data_AF-A0A3N6F4A3-F1
#
_entry.id   AF-A0A3N6F4A3-F1
#
_cell.length_a   1.000
_cell.length_b   1.000
_cell.length_c   1.000
_cell.angle_alpha   90.00
_cell.angle_beta   90.00
_cell.angle_gamma   90.00
#
_symmetry.space_group_name_H-M   'P 1'
#
loop_
_entity.id
_entity.type
_entity.pdbx_description
1 polymer ?
#
loop_
_entity_poly.entity_id
_entity_poly.type
_entity_poly.pdbx_seq_one_letter_code
_entity_poly.pdbx_strand_id
1 'polypeptide(L)'
;MTAVDRETLLGWRDPVEGIFEIQRKEGDAVVLLNLVDDLEYHTYSNVGRTAFRGVSKGCFLHTCLVPVHSAGGAWLVSGAMSSYPKSSAAEIAQAALHLATSQPELVFRNPEKLEQGWQRMREDRAAFVEFCGGDELVLPPAEAEDLLNGYYRHRQEAAVAGQPDRTRGRRLPGLDLPFFELPRELAEPDTIGIIYDEVDGLNFYADYGMLRDLFAAPALAGHRQHQDLLRAYLREESIAPLPIRRLAAAHPETADAVFRKLLRKPGFTWSEHGEALLCRRKPWYYANKPRPGVSVIGDRLSALAVGR
;
A
#
# COMPACT_ATOMS: atom_id res chain seq x y z
N MET A 1 15.01 19.11 31.96
CA MET A 1 14.20 18.10 31.24
C MET A 1 14.68 16.74 31.70
N THR A 2 13.81 15.94 32.31
CA THR A 2 14.18 14.60 32.81
C THR A 2 14.25 13.60 31.66
N ALA A 3 14.82 12.40 31.91
CA ALA A 3 14.86 11.34 30.91
C ALA A 3 13.45 10.91 30.47
N VAL A 4 12.49 10.88 31.40
CA VAL A 4 11.08 10.56 31.17
C VAL A 4 10.40 11.64 30.32
N ASP A 5 10.69 12.92 30.57
CA ASP A 5 10.17 14.02 29.73
C ASP A 5 10.70 13.91 28.30
N ARG A 6 11.98 13.56 28.14
CA ARG A 6 12.62 13.37 26.83
C ARG A 6 12.01 12.19 26.08
N GLU A 7 11.78 11.06 26.75
CA GLU A 7 11.14 9.89 26.16
C GLU A 7 9.70 10.18 25.75
N THR A 8 8.94 10.89 26.59
CA THR A 8 7.58 11.34 26.26
C THR A 8 7.57 12.23 25.02
N LEU A 9 8.46 13.23 24.95
CA LEU A 9 8.57 14.13 23.80
C LEU A 9 9.06 13.42 22.52
N LEU A 10 9.93 12.41 22.63
CA LEU A 10 10.32 11.59 21.48
C LEU A 10 9.16 10.70 21.01
N GLY A 11 8.34 10.22 21.93
CA GLY A 11 7.12 9.48 21.64
C GLY A 11 6.08 10.26 20.84
N TRP A 12 6.05 11.58 21.00
CA TRP A 12 5.15 12.45 20.24
C TRP A 12 5.53 12.61 18.76
N ARG A 13 6.62 11.97 18.32
CA ARG A 13 7.00 11.88 16.90
C ARG A 13 6.20 10.83 16.13
N ASP A 14 5.46 9.98 16.83
CA ASP A 14 4.61 8.93 16.24
C ASP A 14 3.16 9.04 16.77
N PRO A 15 2.45 10.13 16.44
CA PRO A 15 1.04 10.28 16.81
C PRO A 15 0.15 9.28 16.06
N VAL A 16 -0.99 8.96 16.66
CA VAL A 16 -2.05 8.18 16.01
C VAL A 16 -3.18 9.13 15.63
N GLU A 17 -3.17 9.58 14.38
CA GLU A 17 -4.32 10.26 13.78
C GLU A 17 -5.28 9.20 13.25
N GLY A 18 -6.57 9.35 13.56
CA GLY A 18 -7.53 8.36 13.15
C GLY A 18 -8.98 8.68 13.46
N ILE A 19 -9.82 7.75 13.00
CA ILE A 19 -11.25 7.75 13.25
C ILE A 19 -11.54 6.59 14.18
N PHE A 20 -12.08 6.90 15.35
CA PHE A 20 -12.25 5.96 16.44
C PHE A 20 -13.71 5.75 16.78
N GLU A 21 -14.09 4.52 17.11
CA GLU A 21 -15.35 4.21 17.79
C GLU A 21 -15.12 4.14 19.31
N ILE A 22 -16.00 4.76 20.08
CA ILE A 22 -15.96 4.66 21.54
C ILE A 22 -16.54 3.31 21.96
N GLN A 23 -15.68 2.43 22.49
CA GLN A 23 -16.08 1.12 22.97
C GLN A 23 -16.69 1.19 24.37
N ARG A 24 -16.04 1.95 25.28
CA ARG A 24 -16.44 2.07 26.69
C ARG A 24 -15.80 3.28 27.35
N LYS A 25 -16.35 3.68 28.50
CA LYS A 25 -15.75 4.64 29.42
C LYS A 25 -15.19 3.88 30.63
N GLU A 26 -13.97 4.20 31.04
CA GLU A 26 -13.29 3.59 32.18
C GLU A 26 -12.74 4.69 33.10
N GLY A 27 -13.51 5.05 34.12
CA GLY A 27 -13.15 6.15 35.02
C GLY A 27 -13.01 7.49 34.27
N ASP A 28 -11.81 8.04 34.27
CA ASP A 28 -11.47 9.28 33.57
C ASP A 28 -10.99 9.06 32.11
N ALA A 29 -10.87 7.80 31.69
CA ALA A 29 -10.48 7.41 30.33
C ALA A 29 -11.67 6.96 29.47
N VAL A 30 -11.44 6.98 28.16
CA VAL A 30 -12.29 6.30 27.17
C VAL A 30 -11.44 5.28 26.43
N VAL A 31 -12.02 4.11 26.18
CA VAL A 31 -11.39 3.12 25.31
C VAL A 31 -11.91 3.32 23.89
N LEU A 32 -10.98 3.61 22.99
CA LEU A 32 -11.23 3.97 21.60
C LEU A 32 -10.73 2.85 20.71
N LEU A 33 -11.59 2.27 19.88
CA LEU A 33 -11.18 1.37 18.80
C LEU A 33 -10.90 2.21 17.57
N ASN A 34 -9.68 2.20 17.04
CA ASN A 34 -9.39 2.85 15.76
C ASN A 34 -9.94 1.99 14.62
N LEU A 35 -10.76 2.58 13.76
CA LEU A 35 -11.40 1.88 12.65
C LEU A 35 -10.44 1.56 11.50
N VAL A 36 -9.22 2.12 11.51
CA VAL A 36 -8.20 1.91 10.47
C VAL A 36 -7.26 0.76 10.85
N ASP A 37 -6.68 0.78 12.05
CA ASP A 37 -5.69 -0.22 12.50
C ASP A 37 -6.28 -1.36 13.37
N ASP A 38 -7.54 -1.25 13.80
CA ASP A 38 -8.25 -2.16 14.73
C ASP A 38 -7.63 -2.29 16.14
N LEU A 39 -6.78 -1.37 16.56
CA LEU A 39 -6.24 -1.34 17.92
C LEU A 39 -7.16 -0.58 18.88
N GLU A 40 -7.19 -1.04 20.13
CA GLU A 40 -7.81 -0.31 21.23
C GLU A 40 -6.80 0.64 21.90
N TYR A 41 -7.23 1.87 22.13
CA TYR A 41 -6.46 2.93 22.75
C TYR A 41 -7.13 3.38 24.05
N HIS A 42 -6.42 3.21 25.17
CA HIS A 42 -6.83 3.73 26.47
C HIS A 42 -6.48 5.21 26.55
N THR A 43 -7.49 6.06 26.34
CA THR A 43 -7.30 7.48 26.01
C THR A 43 -7.80 8.40 27.10
N TYR A 44 -6.95 9.35 27.47
CA TYR A 44 -7.17 10.40 28.45
C TYR A 44 -7.21 11.78 27.77
N SER A 45 -7.64 12.79 28.52
CA SER A 45 -7.60 14.18 28.10
C SER A 45 -6.89 15.04 29.16
N ASN A 46 -6.12 16.03 28.71
CA ASN A 46 -5.45 17.00 29.57
C ASN A 46 -6.43 17.90 30.36
N VAL A 47 -7.69 18.03 29.91
CA VAL A 47 -8.76 18.72 30.65
C VAL A 47 -9.62 17.76 31.48
N GLY A 48 -9.21 16.49 31.58
CA GLY A 48 -9.87 15.43 32.35
C GLY A 48 -11.16 14.92 31.72
N ARG A 49 -11.98 14.20 32.52
CA ARG A 49 -13.19 13.51 32.04
C ARG A 49 -14.23 14.41 31.37
N THR A 50 -14.13 15.72 31.56
CA THR A 50 -15.08 16.70 31.00
C THR A 50 -15.07 16.71 29.48
N ALA A 51 -13.90 16.45 28.87
CA ALA A 51 -13.74 16.29 27.42
C ALA A 51 -14.66 15.20 26.85
N PHE A 52 -14.95 14.16 27.64
CA PHE A 52 -15.73 13.01 27.21
C PHE A 52 -17.18 13.01 27.71
N ARG A 53 -17.69 14.12 28.29
CA ARG A 53 -19.07 14.16 28.81
C ARG A 53 -20.12 13.93 27.72
N GLY A 54 -19.93 14.55 26.55
CA GLY A 54 -20.91 14.53 25.45
C GLY A 54 -20.89 13.28 24.57
N VAL A 55 -19.95 12.36 24.80
CA VAL A 55 -19.77 11.19 23.95
C VAL A 55 -20.24 9.91 24.64
N SER A 56 -20.73 8.94 23.89
CA SER A 56 -21.28 7.68 24.41
C SER A 56 -20.75 6.49 23.61
N LYS A 57 -20.97 5.28 24.13
CA LYS A 57 -20.58 4.04 23.44
C LYS A 57 -21.23 3.99 22.04
N GLY A 58 -20.43 3.67 21.03
CA GLY A 58 -20.84 3.61 19.63
C GLY A 58 -20.93 4.96 18.93
N CYS A 59 -20.62 6.07 19.62
CA CYS A 59 -20.28 7.32 18.93
C CYS A 59 -18.84 7.28 18.41
N PHE A 60 -18.53 8.18 17.49
CA PHE A 60 -17.23 8.24 16.83
C PHE A 60 -16.48 9.51 17.19
N LEU A 61 -15.15 9.42 17.18
CA LEU A 61 -14.23 10.53 17.36
C LEU A 61 -13.26 10.60 16.17
N HIS A 62 -13.03 11.80 15.66
CA HIS A 62 -11.90 12.09 14.80
C HIS A 62 -10.93 12.97 15.57
N THR A 63 -9.73 12.46 15.83
CA THR A 63 -8.73 13.14 16.67
C THR A 63 -7.33 12.56 16.46
N CYS A 64 -6.34 13.21 17.07
CA CYS A 64 -4.96 12.76 17.12
C CYS A 64 -4.63 12.32 18.55
N LEU A 65 -4.00 11.15 18.71
CA LEU A 65 -3.58 10.61 19.99
C LEU A 65 -2.05 10.63 20.09
N VAL A 66 -1.52 10.99 21.25
CA VAL A 66 -0.08 10.92 21.54
C VAL A 66 0.18 9.98 22.72
N PRO A 67 1.25 9.17 22.68
CA PRO A 67 1.54 8.21 23.73
C PRO A 67 2.05 8.89 25.01
N VAL A 68 1.63 8.37 26.16
CA VAL A 68 2.14 8.75 27.48
C VAL A 68 3.00 7.62 28.02
N HIS A 69 4.30 7.70 27.71
CA HIS A 69 5.27 6.65 28.03
C HIS A 69 5.41 6.40 29.54
N SER A 70 5.22 7.44 30.36
CA SER A 70 5.25 7.35 31.83
C SER A 70 4.09 6.56 32.44
N ALA A 71 3.04 6.27 31.67
CA ALA A 71 1.80 5.65 32.14
C ALA A 71 1.42 4.37 31.38
N GLY A 72 2.41 3.59 30.93
CA GLY A 72 2.26 2.18 30.56
C GLY A 72 1.12 1.87 29.58
N GLY A 73 1.19 2.43 28.37
CA GLY A 73 0.19 2.19 27.31
C GLY A 73 -0.98 3.17 27.27
N ALA A 74 -0.95 4.22 28.11
CA ALA A 74 -1.92 5.32 28.06
C ALA A 74 -1.67 6.27 26.88
N TRP A 75 -2.76 6.82 26.36
CA TRP A 75 -2.79 7.77 25.25
C TRP A 75 -3.46 9.08 25.69
N LEU A 76 -3.03 10.20 25.13
CA LEU A 76 -3.65 11.51 25.34
C LEU A 76 -4.20 12.06 24.03
N VAL A 77 -5.41 12.63 24.10
CA VAL A 77 -5.93 13.47 23.02
C VAL A 77 -5.02 14.68 22.81
N SER A 78 -4.63 14.89 21.56
CA SER A 78 -3.82 16.02 21.10
C SER A 78 -4.56 16.78 20.00
N GLY A 79 -4.58 18.12 20.12
CA GLY A 79 -5.23 18.98 19.14
C GLY A 79 -6.76 18.95 19.19
N ALA A 80 -7.38 19.18 18.03
CA ALA A 80 -8.84 19.23 17.91
C ALA A 80 -9.46 17.82 17.99
N MET A 81 -10.64 17.76 18.61
CA MET A 81 -11.44 16.55 18.69
C MET A 81 -12.83 16.84 18.13
N SER A 82 -13.20 16.12 17.09
CA SER A 82 -14.55 16.15 16.51
C SER A 82 -15.30 14.89 16.91
N SER A 83 -16.54 15.02 17.39
CA SER A 83 -17.38 13.90 17.79
C SER A 83 -18.58 13.74 16.87
N TYR A 84 -18.90 12.50 16.50
CA TYR A 84 -20.02 12.18 15.63
C TYR A 84 -20.96 11.18 16.30
N PRO A 85 -22.29 11.33 16.13
CA PRO A 85 -23.26 10.40 16.69
C PRO A 85 -23.21 9.05 15.98
N LYS A 86 -23.76 8.01 16.64
CA LYS A 86 -23.90 6.66 16.06
C LYS A 86 -24.64 6.66 14.71
N SER A 87 -25.56 7.60 14.49
CA SER A 87 -26.30 7.73 13.22
C SER A 87 -25.41 8.06 12.02
N SER A 88 -24.20 8.58 12.23
CA SER A 88 -23.22 8.87 11.17
C SER A 88 -22.36 7.66 10.79
N ALA A 89 -22.68 6.45 11.27
CA ALA A 89 -21.87 5.25 11.06
C ALA A 89 -21.48 4.98 9.60
N ALA A 90 -22.40 5.16 8.64
CA ALA A 90 -22.12 4.93 7.23
C ALA A 90 -21.12 5.95 6.64
N GLU A 91 -21.28 7.24 6.96
CA GLU A 91 -20.37 8.31 6.55
C GLU A 91 -18.97 8.11 7.16
N ILE A 92 -18.94 7.75 8.44
CA ILE A 92 -17.71 7.43 9.18
C ILE A 92 -17.00 6.22 8.57
N ALA A 93 -17.73 5.17 8.20
CA ALA A 93 -17.16 4.01 7.55
C ALA A 93 -16.54 4.37 6.19
N GLN A 94 -17.22 5.19 5.38
CA GLN A 94 -16.67 5.68 4.11
C GLN A 94 -15.39 6.50 4.31
N ALA A 95 -15.38 7.40 5.31
CA ALA A 95 -14.21 8.19 5.64
C ALA A 95 -13.02 7.32 6.09
N ALA A 96 -13.28 6.32 6.95
CA ALA A 96 -12.25 5.40 7.42
C ALA A 96 -11.73 4.47 6.30
N LEU A 97 -12.59 4.02 5.39
CA LEU A 97 -12.18 3.28 4.20
C LEU A 97 -11.31 4.13 3.28
N HIS A 98 -11.68 5.38 3.04
CA HIS A 98 -10.88 6.31 2.25
C HIS A 98 -9.51 6.55 2.88
N LEU A 99 -9.46 6.73 4.21
CA LEU A 99 -8.20 6.88 4.94
C LEU A 99 -7.33 5.62 4.83
N ALA A 100 -7.90 4.43 5.03
CA ALA A 100 -7.18 3.16 4.91
C ALA A 100 -6.64 2.89 3.49
N THR A 101 -7.30 3.43 2.46
CA THR A 101 -6.89 3.27 1.05
C THR A 101 -5.88 4.33 0.63
N SER A 102 -6.04 5.57 1.08
CA SER A 102 -5.15 6.70 0.73
C SER A 102 -3.86 6.73 1.55
N GLN A 103 -3.89 6.20 2.78
CA GLN A 103 -2.76 6.12 3.71
C GLN A 103 -2.64 4.70 4.32
N PRO A 104 -2.26 3.68 3.53
CA PRO A 104 -2.14 2.30 4.00
C PRO A 104 -1.20 2.13 5.20
N GLU A 105 -0.21 3.02 5.36
CA GLU A 105 0.74 3.01 6.45
C GLU A 105 0.10 3.08 7.84
N LEU A 106 -1.09 3.69 7.95
CA LEU A 106 -1.84 3.80 9.19
C LEU A 106 -2.41 2.44 9.62
N VAL A 107 -2.84 1.61 8.66
CA VAL A 107 -3.41 0.27 8.90
C VAL A 107 -2.37 -0.64 9.56
N PHE A 108 -1.11 -0.53 9.11
CA PHE A 108 -0.02 -1.41 9.51
C PHE A 108 0.63 -1.05 10.85
N ARG A 109 0.08 -0.08 11.59
CA ARG A 109 0.43 0.10 13.00
C ARG A 109 0.12 -1.16 13.81
N ASN A 110 -0.94 -1.88 13.41
CA ASN A 110 -1.24 -3.21 13.92
C ASN A 110 -0.36 -4.27 13.22
N PRO A 111 0.55 -4.95 13.94
CA PRO A 111 1.42 -5.97 13.36
C PRO A 111 0.66 -7.16 12.77
N GLU A 112 -0.52 -7.49 13.31
CA GLU A 112 -1.37 -8.56 12.78
C GLU A 112 -1.91 -8.17 11.40
N LYS A 113 -2.37 -6.93 11.24
CA LYS A 113 -2.80 -6.42 9.92
C LYS A 113 -1.66 -6.32 8.93
N LEU A 114 -0.45 -6.01 9.38
CA LEU A 114 0.74 -6.05 8.53
C LEU A 114 0.98 -7.45 7.96
N GLU A 115 0.94 -8.49 8.80
CA GLU A 115 1.09 -9.87 8.35
C GLU A 115 -0.07 -10.31 7.45
N GLN A 116 -1.31 -9.96 7.82
CA GLN A 116 -2.49 -10.22 6.98
C GLN A 116 -2.38 -9.54 5.61
N GLY A 117 -1.84 -8.32 5.56
CA GLY A 117 -1.59 -7.60 4.31
C GLY A 117 -0.59 -8.35 3.43
N TRP A 118 0.52 -8.82 3.99
CA TRP A 118 1.49 -9.63 3.25
C TRP A 118 0.89 -10.95 2.76
N GLN A 119 0.16 -11.64 3.64
CA GLN A 119 -0.52 -12.88 3.29
C GLN A 119 -1.51 -12.67 2.16
N ARG A 120 -2.30 -11.60 2.22
CA ARG A 120 -3.26 -11.26 1.18
C ARG A 120 -2.58 -10.94 -0.14
N MET A 121 -1.47 -10.22 -0.11
CA MET A 121 -0.71 -9.92 -1.32
C MET A 121 -0.11 -11.16 -1.96
N ARG A 122 0.38 -12.13 -1.15
CA ARG A 122 0.87 -13.42 -1.65
C ARG A 122 -0.25 -14.26 -2.29
N GLU A 123 -1.42 -14.30 -1.67
CA GLU A 123 -2.61 -14.96 -2.23
C GLU A 123 -3.04 -14.32 -3.55
N ASP A 124 -3.10 -12.99 -3.58
CA ASP A 124 -3.49 -12.25 -4.77
C ASP A 124 -2.47 -12.43 -5.90
N ARG A 125 -1.18 -12.51 -5.59
CA ARG A 125 -0.14 -12.85 -6.57
C ARG A 125 -0.32 -14.26 -7.10
N ALA A 126 -0.55 -15.24 -6.22
CA ALA A 126 -0.73 -16.63 -6.64
C ALA A 126 -1.94 -16.78 -7.59
N ALA A 127 -3.05 -16.12 -7.28
CA ALA A 127 -4.23 -16.09 -8.15
C ALA A 127 -3.95 -15.39 -9.50
N PHE A 128 -3.17 -14.31 -9.49
CA PHE A 128 -2.74 -13.65 -10.72
C PHE A 128 -1.88 -14.58 -11.58
N VAL A 129 -0.90 -15.27 -10.98
CA VAL A 129 -0.04 -16.22 -11.69
C VAL A 129 -0.84 -17.39 -12.26
N GLU A 130 -1.81 -17.91 -11.52
CA GLU A 130 -2.71 -18.97 -12.00
C GLU A 130 -3.54 -18.51 -13.21
N PHE A 131 -4.06 -17.27 -13.18
CA PHE A 131 -4.87 -16.72 -14.27
C PHE A 131 -4.04 -16.33 -15.51
N CYS A 132 -2.88 -15.70 -15.30
CA CYS A 132 -2.05 -15.12 -16.36
C CYS A 132 -0.95 -16.05 -16.88
N GLY A 133 -0.65 -17.15 -16.17
CA GLY A 133 0.44 -18.07 -16.49
C GLY A 133 1.85 -17.61 -16.05
N GLY A 134 1.96 -16.46 -15.38
CA GLY A 134 3.22 -15.89 -14.92
C GLY A 134 3.01 -14.65 -14.05
N ASP A 135 4.09 -14.21 -13.39
CA ASP A 135 4.10 -12.99 -12.57
C ASP A 135 4.63 -11.76 -13.32
N GLU A 136 5.06 -11.94 -14.57
CA GLU A 136 5.60 -10.90 -15.45
C GLU A 136 5.01 -11.05 -16.86
N LEU A 137 4.46 -9.95 -17.39
CA LEU A 137 3.86 -9.89 -18.73
C LEU A 137 4.33 -8.64 -19.46
N VAL A 138 4.41 -8.71 -20.79
CA VAL A 138 4.68 -7.56 -21.66
C VAL A 138 3.66 -7.57 -22.78
N LEU A 139 2.76 -6.57 -22.79
CA LEU A 139 1.60 -6.51 -23.67
C LEU A 139 1.39 -5.08 -24.19
N PRO A 140 0.71 -4.88 -25.33
CA PRO A 140 0.18 -3.57 -25.68
C PRO A 140 -0.79 -3.04 -24.61
N PRO A 141 -0.91 -1.71 -24.40
CA PRO A 141 -1.75 -1.15 -23.33
C PRO A 141 -3.22 -1.63 -23.34
N ALA A 142 -3.86 -1.69 -24.50
CA ALA A 142 -5.25 -2.13 -24.62
C ALA A 142 -5.44 -3.60 -24.18
N GLU A 143 -4.52 -4.49 -24.58
CA GLU A 143 -4.55 -5.89 -24.19
C GLU A 143 -4.27 -6.07 -22.69
N ALA A 144 -3.38 -5.25 -22.12
CA ALA A 144 -3.12 -5.23 -20.69
C ALA A 144 -4.36 -4.84 -19.89
N GLU A 145 -5.09 -3.80 -20.32
CA GLU A 145 -6.33 -3.36 -19.68
C GLU A 145 -7.43 -4.44 -19.75
N ASP A 146 -7.63 -5.04 -20.92
CA ASP A 146 -8.59 -6.13 -21.10
C ASP A 146 -8.27 -7.34 -20.21
N LEU A 147 -6.99 -7.72 -20.13
CA LEU A 147 -6.53 -8.83 -19.30
C LEU A 147 -6.78 -8.56 -17.82
N LEU A 148 -6.44 -7.37 -17.32
CA LEU A 148 -6.61 -7.00 -15.92
C LEU A 148 -8.09 -6.95 -15.54
N ASN A 149 -8.93 -6.38 -16.40
CA ASN A 149 -10.38 -6.40 -16.19
C ASN A 149 -10.95 -7.82 -16.19
N GLY A 150 -10.43 -8.71 -17.04
CA GLY A 150 -10.74 -10.13 -17.03
C GLY A 150 -10.35 -10.81 -15.71
N TYR A 151 -9.14 -10.55 -15.23
CA TYR A 151 -8.64 -11.06 -13.95
C TYR A 151 -9.49 -10.59 -12.76
N TYR A 152 -9.79 -9.29 -12.67
CA TYR A 152 -10.62 -8.75 -11.58
C TYR A 152 -12.05 -9.32 -11.60
N ARG A 153 -12.63 -9.50 -12.79
CA ARG A 153 -13.94 -10.16 -12.92
C ARG A 153 -13.90 -11.61 -12.44
N HIS A 154 -12.91 -12.39 -12.88
CA HIS A 154 -12.72 -13.77 -12.43
C HIS A 154 -12.62 -13.86 -10.89
N ARG A 155 -11.83 -12.96 -10.29
CA ARG A 155 -11.68 -12.89 -8.84
C ARG A 155 -12.99 -12.54 -8.12
N GLN A 156 -13.77 -11.61 -8.67
CA GLN A 156 -15.08 -11.26 -8.14
C GLN A 156 -16.02 -12.46 -8.15
N GLU A 157 -16.09 -13.17 -9.28
CA GLU A 157 -16.93 -14.36 -9.45
C GLU A 157 -16.54 -15.47 -8.46
N ALA A 158 -15.24 -15.74 -8.30
CA ALA A 158 -14.72 -16.71 -7.33
C ALA A 158 -15.09 -16.33 -5.88
N ALA A 159 -14.98 -15.04 -5.52
CA ALA A 159 -15.34 -14.56 -4.18
C ALA A 159 -16.84 -14.71 -3.89
N VAL A 160 -17.70 -14.50 -4.89
CA VAL A 160 -19.16 -14.71 -4.77
C VAL A 160 -19.50 -16.19 -4.65
N ALA A 161 -18.87 -17.06 -5.44
CA ALA A 161 -19.10 -18.49 -5.41
C ALA A 161 -18.72 -19.14 -4.06
N GLY A 162 -17.68 -18.62 -3.39
CA GLY A 162 -17.23 -19.07 -2.08
C GLY A 162 -18.12 -18.67 -0.89
N GLN A 163 -19.17 -17.86 -1.08
CA GLN A 163 -20.05 -17.38 0.00
C GLN A 163 -21.52 -17.81 -0.20
N PRO A 164 -21.90 -19.06 0.13
CA PRO A 164 -23.27 -19.55 -0.08
C PRO A 164 -24.33 -18.78 0.72
N ASP A 165 -23.99 -18.20 1.88
CA ASP A 165 -24.94 -17.60 2.83
C ASP A 165 -25.25 -16.10 2.57
N ARG A 166 -24.61 -15.47 1.57
CA ARG A 166 -24.92 -14.09 1.14
C ARG A 166 -25.88 -14.03 -0.07
N THR A 167 -26.42 -15.16 -0.49
CA THR A 167 -27.33 -15.27 -1.66
C THR A 167 -28.71 -14.61 -1.48
N ARG A 168 -29.04 -14.09 -0.30
CA ARG A 168 -30.27 -13.29 -0.07
C ARG A 168 -29.96 -11.85 0.34
N GLY A 169 -29.39 -11.09 -0.58
CA GLY A 169 -29.20 -9.66 -0.33
C GLY A 169 -28.49 -8.96 -1.46
N ARG A 170 -29.20 -8.81 -2.59
CA ARG A 170 -28.83 -7.91 -3.71
C ARG A 170 -27.58 -8.41 -4.47
N ARG A 171 -27.78 -8.90 -5.71
CA ARG A 171 -26.79 -8.57 -6.76
C ARG A 171 -26.59 -7.06 -6.64
N LEU A 172 -25.43 -6.58 -6.21
CA LEU A 172 -25.13 -5.16 -6.28
C LEU A 172 -25.38 -4.76 -7.74
N PRO A 173 -26.43 -4.00 -8.05
CA PRO A 173 -26.71 -3.64 -9.42
C PRO A 173 -25.68 -2.58 -9.80
N GLY A 174 -24.87 -2.87 -10.82
CA GLY A 174 -24.03 -1.89 -11.50
C GLY A 174 -22.63 -1.75 -10.93
N LEU A 175 -21.68 -2.44 -11.57
CA LEU A 175 -20.48 -1.80 -12.10
C LEU A 175 -20.20 -2.49 -13.44
N ASP A 176 -20.90 -2.04 -14.48
CA ASP A 176 -20.52 -2.27 -15.90
C ASP A 176 -19.34 -1.33 -16.28
N LEU A 177 -18.63 -0.83 -15.28
CA LEU A 177 -17.42 -0.02 -15.40
C LEU A 177 -16.22 -0.95 -15.33
N PRO A 178 -15.15 -0.67 -16.09
CA PRO A 178 -13.90 -1.41 -15.94
C PRO A 178 -13.45 -1.36 -14.47
N PHE A 179 -13.05 -2.52 -13.94
CA PHE A 179 -12.39 -2.60 -12.63
C PHE A 179 -11.08 -1.84 -12.62
N PHE A 180 -10.48 -1.65 -13.80
CA PHE A 180 -9.20 -1.01 -14.00
C PHE A 180 -9.17 -0.26 -15.32
N GLU A 181 -8.75 1.00 -15.28
CA GLU A 181 -8.38 1.80 -16.45
C GLU A 181 -6.90 2.14 -16.32
N LEU A 182 -6.13 1.98 -17.40
CA LEU A 182 -4.74 2.41 -17.40
C LEU A 182 -4.68 3.94 -17.30
N PRO A 183 -3.79 4.49 -16.43
CA PRO A 183 -3.43 5.89 -16.47
C PRO A 183 -3.01 6.30 -17.88
N ARG A 184 -3.34 7.54 -18.30
CA ARG A 184 -3.07 8.00 -19.68
C ARG A 184 -1.59 7.92 -20.05
N GLU A 185 -0.72 8.16 -19.08
CA GLU A 185 0.73 8.08 -19.22
C GLU A 185 1.21 6.66 -19.58
N LEU A 186 0.41 5.64 -19.27
CA LEU A 186 0.65 4.24 -19.59
C LEU A 186 -0.17 3.75 -20.80
N ALA A 187 -0.97 4.61 -21.42
CA ALA A 187 -1.73 4.30 -22.63
C ALA A 187 -1.00 4.69 -23.92
N GLU A 188 -0.03 5.61 -23.85
CA GLU A 188 0.80 6.05 -24.97
C GLU A 188 1.95 5.08 -25.38
N PRO A 189 2.62 4.37 -24.46
CA PRO A 189 3.74 3.48 -24.79
C PRO A 189 3.35 2.33 -25.72
N ASP A 190 4.33 1.82 -26.49
CA ASP A 190 4.11 0.68 -27.39
C ASP A 190 3.81 -0.61 -26.61
N THR A 191 4.42 -0.74 -25.42
CA THR A 191 4.27 -1.90 -24.54
C THR A 191 4.22 -1.49 -23.08
N ILE A 192 3.49 -2.27 -22.29
CA ILE A 192 3.42 -2.17 -20.84
C ILE A 192 3.92 -3.47 -20.23
N GLY A 193 4.87 -3.34 -19.30
CA GLY A 193 5.26 -4.40 -18.40
C GLY A 193 4.31 -4.46 -17.21
N ILE A 194 3.74 -5.62 -16.94
CA ILE A 194 2.98 -5.90 -15.73
C ILE A 194 3.81 -6.86 -14.89
N ILE A 195 4.17 -6.47 -13.67
CA ILE A 195 4.89 -7.35 -12.75
C ILE A 195 4.12 -7.43 -11.43
N TYR A 196 3.78 -8.65 -11.00
CA TYR A 196 3.28 -8.91 -9.67
C TYR A 196 4.39 -9.52 -8.81
N ASP A 197 5.07 -8.68 -8.04
CA ASP A 197 6.16 -9.09 -7.16
C ASP A 197 5.69 -9.38 -5.73
N GLU A 198 6.42 -10.25 -5.03
CA GLU A 198 6.10 -10.65 -3.64
C GLU A 198 6.33 -9.53 -2.61
N VAL A 199 7.15 -8.54 -2.94
CA VAL A 199 7.49 -7.41 -2.07
C VAL A 199 6.89 -6.12 -2.59
N ASP A 200 7.06 -5.83 -3.89
CA ASP A 200 6.63 -4.57 -4.48
C ASP A 200 5.16 -4.58 -4.95
N GLY A 201 4.50 -5.75 -4.96
CA GLY A 201 3.11 -5.90 -5.39
C GLY A 201 2.93 -5.81 -6.90
N LEU A 202 1.71 -5.50 -7.34
CA LEU A 202 1.34 -5.33 -8.75
C LEU A 202 1.77 -3.95 -9.26
N ASN A 203 2.66 -3.91 -10.25
CA ASN A 203 3.23 -2.70 -10.83
C ASN A 203 3.16 -2.69 -12.36
N PHE A 204 3.15 -1.49 -12.93
CA PHE A 204 3.05 -1.24 -14.37
C PHE A 204 4.22 -0.38 -14.86
N TYR A 205 4.79 -0.74 -16.01
CA TYR A 205 6.03 -0.16 -16.52
C TYR A 205 5.94 0.20 -18.00
N ALA A 206 6.05 1.48 -18.32
CA ALA A 206 6.01 2.01 -19.69
C ALA A 206 7.22 1.57 -20.54
N ASP A 207 6.99 1.15 -21.79
CA ASP A 207 8.01 0.70 -22.75
C ASP A 207 8.89 -0.44 -22.21
N TYR A 208 8.35 -1.26 -21.32
CA TYR A 208 9.12 -2.33 -20.67
C TYR A 208 9.62 -3.38 -21.67
N GLY A 209 8.91 -3.61 -22.78
CA GLY A 209 9.36 -4.48 -23.86
C GLY A 209 10.68 -4.02 -24.48
N MET A 210 10.84 -2.71 -24.72
CA MET A 210 12.09 -2.14 -25.22
C MET A 210 13.24 -2.31 -24.23
N LEU A 211 12.95 -2.20 -22.93
CA LEU A 211 13.95 -2.44 -21.89
C LEU A 211 14.34 -3.92 -21.84
N ARG A 212 13.39 -4.84 -21.98
CA ARG A 212 13.66 -6.28 -22.07
C ARG A 212 14.56 -6.61 -23.27
N ASP A 213 14.25 -6.04 -24.43
CA ASP A 213 15.05 -6.23 -25.64
C ASP A 213 16.49 -5.71 -25.47
N LEU A 214 16.67 -4.58 -24.78
CA LEU A 214 18.00 -4.06 -24.44
C LEU A 214 18.84 -5.06 -23.63
N PHE A 215 18.24 -5.73 -22.66
CA PHE A 215 18.93 -6.71 -21.81
C PHE A 215 19.16 -8.04 -22.54
N ALA A 216 18.26 -8.44 -23.43
CA ALA A 216 18.45 -9.60 -24.29
C ALA A 216 19.55 -9.36 -25.35
N ALA A 217 19.66 -8.13 -25.88
CA ALA A 217 20.60 -7.75 -26.92
C ALA A 217 21.40 -6.49 -26.59
N PRO A 218 22.56 -6.60 -25.89
CA PRO A 218 23.39 -5.44 -25.49
C PRO A 218 23.88 -4.54 -26.61
N ALA A 219 23.88 -5.02 -27.86
CA ALA A 219 24.16 -4.18 -29.03
C ALA A 219 23.21 -2.97 -29.09
N LEU A 220 21.97 -3.13 -28.60
CA LEU A 220 20.99 -2.06 -28.54
C LEU A 220 21.37 -0.93 -27.58
N ALA A 221 22.30 -1.18 -26.65
CA ALA A 221 22.85 -0.16 -25.76
C ALA A 221 23.63 0.93 -26.51
N GLY A 222 23.90 0.77 -27.81
CA GLY A 222 24.40 1.84 -28.68
C GLY A 222 23.35 2.87 -29.08
N HIS A 223 22.06 2.53 -29.06
CA HIS A 223 20.98 3.43 -29.46
C HIS A 223 20.60 4.38 -28.34
N ARG A 224 20.42 5.66 -28.71
CA ARG A 224 20.08 6.73 -27.75
C ARG A 224 18.76 6.47 -27.02
N GLN A 225 17.73 6.02 -27.74
CA GLN A 225 16.41 5.76 -27.16
C GLN A 225 16.46 4.73 -26.02
N HIS A 226 17.11 3.58 -26.22
CA HIS A 226 17.26 2.54 -25.20
C HIS A 226 18.07 3.03 -23.99
N GLN A 227 19.13 3.82 -24.21
CA GLN A 227 19.90 4.41 -23.11
C GLN A 227 19.09 5.44 -22.33
N ASP A 228 18.31 6.27 -23.01
CA ASP A 228 17.51 7.31 -22.38
C ASP A 228 16.37 6.68 -21.57
N LEU A 229 15.74 5.61 -22.08
CA LEU A 229 14.76 4.80 -21.35
C LEU A 229 15.34 4.18 -20.07
N LEU A 230 16.49 3.49 -20.17
CA LEU A 230 17.13 2.91 -18.97
C LEU A 230 17.57 3.99 -17.97
N ARG A 231 17.95 5.19 -18.44
CA ARG A 231 18.23 6.34 -17.55
C ARG A 231 16.97 6.85 -16.87
N ALA A 232 15.84 6.91 -17.56
CA ALA A 232 14.56 7.27 -17.00
C ALA A 232 14.18 6.29 -15.88
N TYR A 233 14.22 4.98 -16.16
CA TYR A 233 13.98 3.93 -15.16
C TYR A 233 14.90 4.02 -13.95
N LEU A 234 16.17 4.40 -14.12
CA LEU A 234 17.09 4.59 -12.99
C LEU A 234 16.79 5.85 -12.17
N ARG A 235 16.19 6.90 -12.75
CA ARG A 235 16.06 8.23 -12.12
C ARG A 235 14.69 8.52 -11.58
N GLU A 236 13.63 8.06 -12.25
CA GLU A 236 12.26 8.38 -11.87
C GLU A 236 11.91 7.77 -10.52
N GLU A 237 11.27 8.58 -9.67
CA GLU A 237 10.85 8.18 -8.32
C GLU A 237 9.57 7.35 -8.33
N SER A 238 8.78 7.41 -9.41
CA SER A 238 7.61 6.56 -9.63
C SER A 238 7.97 5.11 -9.98
N ILE A 239 9.21 4.84 -10.41
CA ILE A 239 9.65 3.52 -10.87
C ILE A 239 10.50 2.87 -9.77
N ALA A 240 10.04 1.76 -9.20
CA ALA A 240 10.83 0.98 -8.24
C ALA A 240 12.10 0.38 -8.88
N PRO A 241 13.08 -0.11 -8.08
CA PRO A 241 14.24 -0.82 -8.62
C PRO A 241 13.91 -2.19 -9.27
N LEU A 242 12.74 -2.76 -8.95
CA LEU A 242 12.25 -4.07 -9.38
C LEU A 242 12.50 -4.41 -10.86
N PRO A 243 12.02 -3.64 -11.85
CA PRO A 243 12.14 -3.99 -13.27
C PRO A 243 13.60 -4.19 -13.67
N ILE A 244 14.51 -3.40 -13.12
CA ILE A 244 15.94 -3.50 -13.41
C ILE A 244 16.54 -4.77 -12.78
N ARG A 245 16.16 -5.09 -11.54
CA ARG A 245 16.62 -6.33 -10.87
C ARG A 245 16.14 -7.57 -11.63
N ARG A 246 14.87 -7.60 -12.02
CA ARG A 246 14.27 -8.71 -12.80
C ARG A 246 15.00 -8.90 -14.12
N LEU A 247 15.20 -7.84 -14.89
CA LEU A 247 15.91 -7.92 -16.17
C LEU A 247 17.36 -8.36 -16.03
N ALA A 248 18.08 -7.85 -15.02
CA ALA A 248 19.46 -8.25 -14.79
C ALA A 248 19.59 -9.70 -14.31
N ALA A 249 18.62 -10.19 -13.52
CA ALA A 249 18.56 -11.58 -13.09
C ALA A 249 18.16 -12.53 -14.23
N ALA A 250 17.26 -12.12 -15.12
CA ALA A 250 16.87 -12.87 -16.31
C ALA A 250 17.99 -12.94 -17.36
N HIS A 251 18.89 -11.94 -17.37
CA HIS A 251 19.93 -11.78 -18.37
C HIS A 251 21.33 -11.54 -17.75
N PRO A 252 21.85 -12.47 -16.93
CA PRO A 252 23.08 -12.26 -16.17
C PRO A 252 24.32 -12.07 -17.07
N GLU A 253 24.36 -12.75 -18.21
CA GLU A 253 25.48 -12.70 -19.16
C GLU A 253 25.61 -11.35 -19.90
N THR A 254 24.51 -10.62 -20.00
CA THR A 254 24.41 -9.41 -20.84
C THR A 254 24.18 -8.14 -20.03
N ALA A 255 23.67 -8.24 -18.80
CA ALA A 255 23.44 -7.10 -17.90
C ALA A 255 24.69 -6.22 -17.72
N ASP A 256 25.84 -6.84 -17.50
CA ASP A 256 27.13 -6.16 -17.37
C ASP A 256 27.43 -5.26 -18.57
N ALA A 257 27.26 -5.79 -19.79
CA ALA A 257 27.54 -5.06 -21.02
C ALA A 257 26.64 -3.83 -21.17
N VAL A 258 25.35 -3.98 -20.86
CA VAL A 258 24.36 -2.89 -20.89
C VAL A 258 24.79 -1.77 -19.93
N PHE A 259 25.10 -2.10 -18.68
CA PHE A 259 25.48 -1.09 -17.68
C PHE A 259 26.85 -0.48 -17.91
N ARG A 260 27.85 -1.26 -18.35
CA ARG A 260 29.18 -0.73 -18.73
C ARG A 260 29.04 0.34 -19.81
N LYS A 261 28.19 0.08 -20.81
CA LYS A 261 27.91 1.03 -21.90
C LYS A 261 27.16 2.26 -21.40
N LEU A 262 26.10 2.07 -20.62
CA LEU A 262 25.27 3.16 -20.08
C LEU A 262 26.05 4.11 -19.18
N LEU A 263 26.83 3.54 -18.24
CA LEU A 263 27.55 4.25 -17.20
C LEU A 263 28.93 4.73 -17.66
N ARG A 264 29.41 4.26 -18.82
CA ARG A 264 30.78 4.46 -19.32
C ARG A 264 31.84 3.99 -18.31
N LYS A 265 31.58 2.85 -17.67
CA LYS A 265 32.44 2.26 -16.64
C LYS A 265 32.78 0.82 -17.03
N PRO A 266 33.97 0.54 -17.60
CA PRO A 266 34.30 -0.79 -18.10
C PRO A 266 34.42 -1.85 -17.00
N GLY A 267 34.82 -1.46 -15.78
CA GLY A 267 34.91 -2.37 -14.63
C GLY A 267 33.59 -2.60 -13.88
N PHE A 268 32.44 -2.15 -14.43
CA PHE A 268 31.15 -2.41 -13.79
C PHE A 268 30.76 -3.88 -13.94
N THR A 269 30.22 -4.47 -12.87
CA THR A 269 29.66 -5.83 -12.80
C THR A 269 28.36 -5.73 -12.01
N TRP A 270 27.28 -6.33 -12.51
CA TRP A 270 25.97 -6.24 -11.87
C TRP A 270 25.97 -6.92 -10.50
N SER A 271 26.62 -8.08 -10.38
CA SER A 271 26.73 -8.85 -9.14
C SER A 271 27.37 -8.08 -7.98
N GLU A 272 28.38 -7.25 -8.26
CA GLU A 272 29.10 -6.50 -7.22
C GLU A 272 28.58 -5.07 -7.04
N HIS A 273 28.15 -4.43 -8.14
CA HIS A 273 27.87 -2.99 -8.17
C HIS A 273 26.39 -2.65 -8.38
N GLY A 274 25.55 -3.60 -8.78
CA GLY A 274 24.15 -3.39 -9.15
C GLY A 274 23.31 -2.82 -8.01
N GLU A 275 23.32 -3.46 -6.85
CA GLU A 275 22.55 -2.98 -5.69
C GLU A 275 23.06 -1.62 -5.19
N ALA A 276 24.38 -1.41 -5.13
CA ALA A 276 24.95 -0.12 -4.76
C ALA A 276 24.54 1.00 -5.74
N LEU A 277 24.43 0.69 -7.03
CA LEU A 277 23.91 1.61 -8.04
C LEU A 277 22.45 1.95 -7.76
N LEU A 278 21.60 0.94 -7.52
CA LEU A 278 20.17 1.14 -7.25
C LEU A 278 19.96 1.93 -5.94
N CYS A 279 20.67 1.60 -4.86
CA CYS A 279 20.65 2.35 -3.59
C CYS A 279 21.00 3.83 -3.79
N ARG A 280 22.03 4.11 -4.59
CA ARG A 280 22.43 5.48 -4.88
C ARG A 280 21.41 6.24 -5.73
N ARG A 281 20.76 5.55 -6.67
CA ARG A 281 19.84 6.15 -7.65
C ARG A 281 18.42 6.30 -7.14
N LYS A 282 18.00 5.43 -6.22
CA LYS A 282 16.64 5.38 -5.68
C LYS A 282 16.66 5.40 -4.15
N PRO A 283 17.30 6.40 -3.50
CA PRO A 283 17.42 6.42 -2.04
C PRO A 283 16.07 6.44 -1.32
N TRP A 284 15.03 7.02 -1.94
CA TRP A 284 13.65 7.04 -1.43
C TRP A 284 13.10 5.63 -1.20
N TYR A 285 13.43 4.67 -2.06
CA TYR A 285 12.95 3.29 -1.97
C TYR A 285 13.57 2.57 -0.77
N TYR A 286 14.86 2.79 -0.52
CA TYR A 286 15.60 2.15 0.58
C TYR A 286 15.47 2.90 1.91
N ALA A 287 14.94 4.11 1.91
CA ALA A 287 14.72 4.88 3.14
C ALA A 287 13.67 4.24 4.05
N ASN A 288 12.73 3.48 3.47
CA ASN A 288 11.63 2.85 4.18
C ASN A 288 11.67 1.33 4.03
N LYS A 289 11.20 0.62 5.06
CA LYS A 289 10.93 -0.81 4.91
C LYS A 289 9.74 -0.99 3.96
N PRO A 290 9.78 -1.97 3.04
CA PRO A 290 8.62 -2.33 2.24
C PRO A 290 7.40 -2.61 3.11
N ARG A 291 6.23 -2.27 2.59
CA ARG A 291 4.94 -2.54 3.21
C ARG A 291 4.04 -3.19 2.16
N PRO A 292 3.04 -4.00 2.58
CA PRO A 292 2.09 -4.56 1.63
C PRO A 292 1.38 -3.45 0.86
N GLY A 293 1.18 -3.66 -0.44
CA GLY A 293 0.41 -2.76 -1.30
C GLY A 293 -1.11 -2.86 -1.11
N VAL A 294 -1.58 -3.64 -0.12
CA VAL A 294 -3.00 -3.91 0.13
C VAL A 294 -3.36 -3.66 1.60
N SER A 295 -4.41 -2.87 1.82
CA SER A 295 -4.96 -2.60 3.15
C SER A 295 -6.01 -3.65 3.53
N VAL A 296 -5.83 -4.29 4.68
CA VAL A 296 -6.82 -5.23 5.23
C VAL A 296 -7.84 -4.46 6.06
N ILE A 297 -9.10 -4.51 5.61
CA ILE A 297 -10.21 -3.86 6.30
C ILE A 297 -10.69 -4.75 7.44
N GLY A 298 -10.76 -4.18 8.64
CA GLY A 298 -11.22 -4.87 9.84
C GLY A 298 -12.69 -5.26 9.79
N ASP A 299 -13.06 -6.26 10.58
CA ASP A 299 -14.45 -6.73 10.70
C ASP A 299 -15.40 -5.62 11.14
N ARG A 300 -14.95 -4.77 12.07
CA ARG A 300 -15.79 -3.69 12.60
C ARG A 300 -16.08 -2.62 11.54
N LEU A 301 -15.04 -2.16 10.84
CA LEU A 301 -15.20 -1.21 9.74
C LEU A 301 -16.07 -1.81 8.61
N SER A 302 -15.84 -3.09 8.28
CA SER A 302 -16.65 -3.83 7.31
C SER A 302 -18.13 -3.87 7.71
N ALA A 303 -18.44 -4.15 8.99
CA ALA A 303 -19.81 -4.17 9.51
C ALA A 303 -20.49 -2.80 9.37
N LEU A 304 -19.80 -1.72 9.75
CA LEU A 304 -20.31 -0.36 9.63
C LEU A 304 -20.58 0.03 8.17
N ALA A 305 -19.71 -0.36 7.24
CA ALA A 305 -19.85 -0.09 5.81
C ALA A 305 -21.08 -0.77 5.20
N VAL A 306 -21.47 -1.95 5.71
CA VAL A 306 -22.70 -2.66 5.27
C VAL A 306 -23.94 -2.32 6.10
N GLY A 307 -23.84 -1.37 7.04
CA GLY A 307 -24.94 -0.91 7.88
C GLY A 307 -25.37 -1.90 8.97
N ARG A 308 -24.44 -2.70 9.50
CA ARG A 308 -24.66 -3.68 10.58
C ARG A 308 -24.09 -3.24 11.93
#